data_AF-A0A0D2QL58-F1
#
_entry.id   AF-A0A0D2QL58-F1
#
_cell.length_a   1.000
_cell.length_b   1.000
_cell.length_c   1.000
_cell.angle_alpha   90.00
_cell.angle_beta   90.00
_cell.angle_gamma   90.00
#
_symmetry.space_group_name_H-M   'P 1'
#
loop_
_entity.id
_entity.type
_entity.pdbx_description
1 polymer ?
#
loop_
_entity_poly.entity_id
_entity_poly.type
_entity_poly.pdbx_seq_one_letter_code
_entity_poly.pdbx_strand_id
1 'polypeptide(L)'
;MEILSKLVSKQVWRMPKLWVGFLKSVAQTQPHSFPVLLQLPPPQLESALNKYGSLRSSLAAYASQPTRKGSLPRSTLAVLHLANESHMQQPHV
;
A
#
# COMPACT_ATOMS: atom_id res chain seq x y z
N MET A 1 -14.15 5.87 -4.08
CA MET A 1 -12.69 5.88 -4.33
C MET A 1 -12.29 5.83 -5.82
N GLU A 2 -13.23 5.98 -6.77
CA GLU A 2 -12.90 5.88 -8.21
C GLU A 2 -11.87 6.89 -8.70
N ILE A 3 -11.91 8.13 -8.20
CA ILE A 3 -11.00 9.18 -8.66
C ILE A 3 -9.55 8.84 -8.29
N LEU A 4 -9.29 8.42 -7.05
CA LEU A 4 -7.94 8.05 -6.62
C LEU A 4 -7.45 6.80 -7.39
N SER A 5 -8.32 5.81 -7.62
CA SER A 5 -7.97 4.63 -8.44
C SER A 5 -7.64 5.02 -9.89
N LYS A 6 -8.43 5.91 -10.51
CA LYS A 6 -8.15 6.47 -11.85
C LYS A 6 -6.82 7.22 -11.90
N LEU A 7 -6.45 7.93 -10.84
CA LEU A 7 -5.14 8.60 -10.72
C LEU A 7 -3.97 7.60 -10.66
N VAL A 8 -4.15 6.48 -9.96
CA VAL A 8 -3.17 5.38 -9.96
C VAL A 8 -3.00 4.81 -11.37
N SER A 9 -4.09 4.52 -12.09
CA SER A 9 -4.03 4.07 -13.49
C SER A 9 -3.33 5.07 -14.41
N LYS A 10 -3.47 6.37 -14.14
CA LYS A 10 -2.79 7.45 -14.88
C LYS A 10 -1.35 7.72 -14.42
N GLN A 11 -0.79 6.89 -13.54
CA GLN A 11 0.57 7.04 -13.03
C GLN A 11 0.82 8.40 -12.37
N VAL A 12 -0.07 8.81 -11.46
CA VAL A 12 0.00 10.11 -10.76
C VAL A 12 1.37 10.42 -10.13
N TRP A 13 2.16 9.39 -9.79
CA TRP A 13 3.53 9.51 -9.30
C TRP A 13 4.52 10.13 -10.31
N ARG A 14 4.22 10.14 -11.61
CA ARG A 14 5.04 10.81 -12.64
C ARG A 14 4.89 12.33 -12.60
N MET A 15 3.88 12.84 -11.89
CA MET A 15 3.57 14.26 -11.80
C MET A 15 3.76 14.73 -10.35
N PRO A 16 4.94 15.27 -9.98
CA PRO A 16 5.27 15.53 -8.58
C PRO A 16 4.28 16.49 -7.88
N LYS A 17 3.74 17.47 -8.60
CA LYS A 17 2.70 18.38 -8.07
C LYS A 17 1.42 17.65 -7.69
N LEU A 18 0.94 16.74 -8.54
CA LEU A 18 -0.26 15.94 -8.25
C LEU A 18 0.02 14.83 -7.24
N TRP A 19 1.21 14.25 -7.26
CA TRP A 19 1.61 13.18 -6.35
C TRP A 19 1.49 13.59 -4.88
N VAL A 20 1.96 14.80 -4.54
CA VAL A 20 1.84 15.31 -3.17
C VAL A 20 0.37 15.47 -2.76
N GLY A 21 -0.47 15.99 -3.66
CA GLY A 21 -1.91 16.13 -3.42
C GLY A 21 -2.63 14.79 -3.29
N PHE A 22 -2.28 13.81 -4.14
CA PHE A 22 -2.78 12.45 -4.06
C PHE A 22 -2.46 11.82 -2.70
N LEU A 23 -1.21 11.92 -2.24
CA LEU A 23 -0.82 11.38 -0.94
C LEU A 23 -1.53 12.08 0.22
N LYS A 24 -1.71 13.41 0.17
CA LYS A 24 -2.52 14.15 1.16
C LYS A 24 -3.97 13.67 1.17
N SER A 25 -4.54 13.40 0.00
CA SER A 25 -5.93 12.91 -0.10
C SER A 25 -6.04 11.51 0.48
N VAL A 26 -5.14 10.59 0.09
CA VAL A 26 -5.06 9.24 0.65
C VAL A 26 -4.92 9.28 2.17
N ALA A 27 -4.07 10.15 2.71
CA ALA A 27 -3.85 10.33 4.14
C ALA A 27 -5.05 10.90 4.91
N GLN A 28 -5.89 11.70 4.27
CA GLN A 28 -7.10 12.25 4.91
C GLN A 28 -8.26 11.27 4.87
N THR A 29 -8.34 10.44 3.83
CA THR A 29 -9.44 9.50 3.64
C THR A 29 -9.09 8.08 4.12
N GLN A 30 -8.08 7.95 5.01
CA GLN A 30 -7.77 6.68 5.67
C GLN A 30 -8.97 6.26 6.54
N PRO A 31 -9.31 4.95 6.65
CA PRO A 31 -8.66 3.80 6.02
C PRO A 31 -9.23 3.45 4.63
N HIS A 32 -10.28 4.14 4.16
CA HIS A 32 -11.00 3.81 2.93
C HIS A 32 -10.12 3.89 1.67
N SER A 33 -9.05 4.70 1.69
CA SER A 33 -8.07 4.86 0.59
C SER A 33 -7.01 3.76 0.51
N PHE A 34 -6.90 2.85 1.49
CA PHE A 34 -5.83 1.85 1.52
C PHE A 34 -5.83 0.89 0.34
N PRO A 35 -7.00 0.41 -0.15
CA PRO A 35 -7.04 -0.39 -1.37
C PRO A 35 -6.44 0.34 -2.57
N VAL A 36 -6.53 1.68 -2.63
CA VAL A 36 -5.93 2.47 -3.71
C VAL A 36 -4.43 2.59 -3.53
N LEU A 37 -3.97 2.77 -2.29
CA LEU A 37 -2.55 2.82 -1.97
C LEU A 37 -1.87 1.47 -2.26
N LEU A 38 -2.54 0.34 -2.01
CA LEU A 38 -2.08 -1.01 -2.31
C LEU A 38 -2.08 -1.36 -3.81
N GLN A 39 -2.78 -0.59 -4.65
CA GLN A 39 -2.73 -0.72 -6.12
C GLN A 39 -1.46 -0.08 -6.72
N LEU A 40 -0.73 0.74 -5.95
CA LEU A 40 0.52 1.29 -6.41
C LEU A 40 1.58 0.19 -6.59
N PRO A 41 2.47 0.33 -7.58
CA PRO A 41 3.60 -0.58 -7.67
C PRO A 41 4.54 -0.41 -6.45
N PRO A 42 5.31 -1.46 -6.09
CA PRO A 42 6.13 -1.47 -4.88
C PRO A 42 7.06 -0.26 -4.70
N PRO A 43 7.81 0.22 -5.72
CA PRO A 43 8.69 1.36 -5.53
C PRO A 43 7.93 2.68 -5.28
N GLN A 44 6.73 2.84 -5.83
CA GLN A 44 5.88 4.01 -5.59
C GLN A 44 5.22 3.94 -4.22
N LEU A 45 4.81 2.75 -3.79
CA LEU A 45 4.32 2.54 -2.44
C LEU A 45 5.40 2.89 -1.42
N GLU A 46 6.62 2.40 -1.60
CA GLU A 46 7.74 2.72 -0.71
C GLU A 46 8.02 4.23 -0.67
N SER A 47 8.02 4.90 -1.83
CA SER A 47 8.15 6.35 -1.91
C SER A 47 7.03 7.10 -1.18
N ALA A 48 5.78 6.62 -1.28
CA ALA A 48 4.64 7.17 -0.55
C ALA A 48 4.84 7.07 0.97
N LEU A 49 5.28 5.89 1.44
CA LEU A 49 5.54 5.62 2.86
C LEU A 49 6.73 6.40 3.39
N ASN A 50 7.78 6.59 2.59
CA ASN A 50 8.92 7.42 2.95
C ASN A 50 8.51 8.89 3.14
N LYS A 51 7.57 9.38 2.32
CA LYS A 51 7.05 10.74 2.44
C LYS A 51 6.06 10.92 3.58
N TYR A 52 5.29 9.89 3.91
CA TYR A 52 4.30 9.91 4.98
C TYR A 52 4.45 8.66 5.86
N GLY A 53 5.42 8.70 6.77
CA GLY A 53 5.69 7.59 7.69
C GLY A 53 4.50 7.19 8.55
N SER A 54 3.58 8.11 8.85
CA SER A 54 2.34 7.81 9.57
C SER A 54 1.40 6.86 8.80
N LEU A 55 1.41 6.91 7.46
CA LEU A 55 0.60 5.97 6.65
C LEU A 55 1.14 4.56 6.75
N ARG A 56 2.44 4.38 7.01
CA ARG A 56 3.06 3.07 7.09
C ARG A 56 2.46 2.25 8.21
N SER A 57 2.34 2.82 9.41
CA SER A 57 1.76 2.13 10.56
C SER A 57 0.28 1.78 10.30
N SER A 58 -0.51 2.73 9.78
CA SER A 58 -1.92 2.50 9.47
C SER A 58 -2.12 1.45 8.38
N LEU A 59 -1.28 1.49 7.33
CA LEU A 59 -1.35 0.55 6.21
C LEU A 59 -0.86 -0.84 6.62
N ALA A 60 0.19 -0.92 7.44
CA ALA A 60 0.67 -2.17 8.00
C ALA A 60 -0.41 -2.83 8.88
N ALA A 61 -1.06 -2.08 9.77
CA ALA A 61 -2.18 -2.58 10.58
C ALA A 61 -3.38 -3.05 9.74
N TYR A 62 -3.61 -2.42 8.58
CA TYR A 62 -4.66 -2.85 7.66
C TYR A 62 -4.28 -4.11 6.86
N ALA A 63 -3.03 -4.21 6.45
CA ALA A 63 -2.49 -5.35 5.69
C ALA A 63 -2.22 -6.57 6.58
N SER A 64 -1.96 -6.37 7.87
CA SER A 64 -1.76 -7.45 8.85
C SER A 64 -3.05 -8.21 9.17
N GLN A 65 -4.22 -7.73 8.73
CA GLN A 65 -5.49 -8.42 8.91
C GLN A 65 -5.43 -9.79 8.20
N PRO A 66 -5.81 -10.89 8.87
CA PRO A 66 -5.64 -12.25 8.34
C PRO A 66 -6.36 -12.48 7.01
N THR A 67 -7.49 -11.81 6.79
CA THR A 67 -8.25 -11.84 5.52
C THR A 67 -7.50 -11.22 4.34
N ARG A 68 -6.58 -10.29 4.60
CA ARG A 68 -5.82 -9.57 3.57
C ARG A 68 -4.39 -10.07 3.42
N LYS A 69 -3.73 -10.40 4.53
CA LYS A 69 -2.33 -10.82 4.54
C LYS A 69 -2.08 -12.01 3.60
N GLY A 70 -3.03 -12.94 3.51
CA GLY A 70 -2.97 -14.09 2.59
C GLY A 70 -3.20 -13.76 1.10
N SER A 71 -3.79 -12.60 0.77
CA SER A 71 -4.08 -12.18 -0.62
C SER A 71 -3.08 -11.14 -1.15
N LEU A 72 -2.19 -10.61 -0.31
CA LEU A 72 -1.26 -9.55 -0.70
C LEU A 72 0.02 -10.12 -1.32
N PRO A 73 0.55 -9.49 -2.39
CA PRO A 73 1.85 -9.88 -2.96
C PRO A 73 2.99 -9.75 -1.94
N ARG A 74 3.97 -10.65 -2.00
CA ARG A 74 5.18 -10.59 -1.15
C ARG A 74 5.89 -9.23 -1.23
N SER A 75 5.94 -8.61 -2.41
CA SER A 75 6.56 -7.29 -2.59
C SER A 75 5.89 -6.21 -1.75
N THR A 76 4.56 -6.25 -1.63
CA THR A 76 3.79 -5.32 -0.80
C THR A 76 4.02 -5.58 0.69
N LEU A 77 4.07 -6.86 1.09
CA LEU A 77 4.43 -7.23 2.46
C LEU A 77 5.85 -6.81 2.82
N ALA A 78 6.80 -6.90 1.89
CA ALA A 78 8.19 -6.47 2.10
C ALA A 78 8.26 -4.95 2.33
N VAL A 79 7.58 -4.15 1.51
CA VAL A 79 7.51 -2.67 1.67
C VAL A 79 6.91 -2.28 3.03
N LEU A 80 5.93 -3.05 3.51
CA LEU A 80 5.31 -2.85 4.83
C LEU A 80 6.09 -3.45 5.99
N HIS A 81 7.22 -4.12 5.73
CA HIS A 81 7.96 -4.96 6.71
C HIS A 81 7.08 -6.04 7.38
N LEU A 82 6.02 -6.49 6.70
CA LEU A 82 5.16 -7.61 7.08
C LEU A 82 5.61 -8.94 6.47
N ALA A 83 6.64 -8.92 5.62
CA ALA A 83 7.13 -10.12 4.91
C ALA A 83 7.62 -11.24 5.85
N ASN A 84 7.89 -10.94 7.13
CA ASN A 84 8.42 -11.90 8.09
C ASN A 84 7.37 -12.88 8.68
N GLU A 85 6.13 -12.88 8.17
CA GLU A 85 5.05 -13.74 8.69
C GLU A 85 4.31 -14.48 7.56
N SER A 86 5.02 -14.77 6.46
CA SER A 86 4.63 -15.87 5.57
C SER A 86 5.16 -17.16 6.16
N HIS A 87 4.41 -17.66 7.14
CA HIS A 87 4.57 -18.96 7.77
C HIS A 87 5.04 -20.02 6.78
N MET A 88 6.04 -20.80 7.22
CA MET A 88 6.37 -22.13 6.72
C MET A 88 5.10 -23.00 6.65
N GLN A 89 4.30 -22.86 5.59
CA GLN A 89 3.35 -23.91 5.22
C GLN A 89 4.14 -24.99 4.45
N GLN A 90 4.91 -25.79 5.20
CA GLN A 90 5.13 -27.21 4.88
C GLN A 90 3.80 -27.97 5.11
N PRO A 91 3.58 -29.20 4.58
CA PRO A 91 4.49 -30.09 3.85
C PRO A 91 3.95 -30.50 2.46
N HIS A 92 4.86 -30.74 1.51
CA HIS A 92 4.58 -31.61 0.37
C HIS A 92 4.93 -33.03 0.80
N VAL A 93 3.97 -33.93 0.56
CA VAL A 93 3.87 -35.39 0.75
C VAL A 93 5.12 -36.21 1.05
#